data_AF-A0A7S4FPW9-F1
#
_entry.id   AF-A0A7S4FPW9-F1
#
_cell.length_a   1.000
_cell.length_b   1.000
_cell.length_c   1.000
_cell.angle_alpha   90.00
_cell.angle_beta   90.00
_cell.angle_gamma   90.00
#
_symmetry.space_group_name_H-M   'P 1'
#
loop_
_entity.id
_entity.type
_entity.pdbx_description
1 polymer ?
#
loop_
_entity_poly.entity_id
_entity_poly.type
_entity_poly.pdbx_seq_one_letter_code
_entity_poly.pdbx_strand_id
1 'polypeptide(L)'
;GGALLPDNVTQSVLQLLLATAEGARARAQAIRAQHDAKELDDDEFEMAQQWEEVVVMEVARCLGAALQSQASAMGHLDGVLPKLWAALTPNSDQIQWLTTVALTYEALKASPQELCEAYTAQYLPQLQEACAPGGFFTPMRSLEVRRHALLALGVCAGRVAKGFAPQVGPTVNLCGDLLTSPFDEDNDDQVALRDAAACTLAVICEHHKALVNPLEETLDIWLHWLPLRQSTGYPEIEECYSFMCRAAVAADGPLSPAVAQDRFSKVLGVLGELPPDEQEFSE
;
A
#
# COMPACT_ATOMS: atom_id res chain seq x y z
N GLY A 1 2.60 24.65 -15.45
CA GLY A 1 1.97 23.63 -16.31
C GLY A 1 3.03 23.06 -17.22
N GLY A 2 3.59 21.90 -16.85
CA GLY A 2 4.52 21.17 -17.70
C GLY A 2 3.80 20.65 -18.94
N ALA A 3 4.45 20.68 -20.09
CA ALA A 3 3.88 20.15 -21.32
C ALA A 3 3.63 18.65 -21.15
N LEU A 4 2.38 18.22 -21.37
CA LEU A 4 2.01 16.81 -21.43
C LEU A 4 2.80 16.14 -22.57
N LEU A 5 3.32 14.94 -22.31
CA LEU A 5 3.98 14.16 -23.35
C LEU A 5 2.98 13.81 -24.47
N PRO A 6 3.40 13.79 -25.74
CA PRO A 6 2.57 13.28 -26.83
C PRO A 6 2.09 11.85 -26.52
N ASP A 7 0.82 11.53 -26.81
CA ASP A 7 0.21 10.23 -26.48
C ASP A 7 1.02 9.01 -26.97
N ASN A 8 1.67 9.12 -28.13
CA ASN A 8 2.51 8.04 -28.67
C ASN A 8 3.80 7.82 -27.85
N VAL A 9 4.36 8.88 -27.25
CA VAL A 9 5.52 8.79 -26.36
C VAL A 9 5.08 8.16 -25.04
N THR A 10 3.96 8.59 -24.47
CA THR A 10 3.39 8.01 -23.24
C THR A 10 3.10 6.53 -23.42
N GLN A 11 2.46 6.15 -24.53
CA GLN A 11 2.23 4.74 -24.85
C GLN A 11 3.54 3.94 -24.93
N SER A 12 4.58 4.50 -25.56
CA SER A 12 5.88 3.82 -25.70
C SER A 12 6.56 3.64 -24.34
N VAL A 13 6.47 4.65 -23.45
CA VAL A 13 7.01 4.60 -22.09
C VAL A 13 6.25 3.56 -21.25
N LEU A 14 4.91 3.56 -21.31
CA LEU A 14 4.09 2.56 -20.60
C LEU A 14 4.41 1.14 -21.07
N GLN A 15 4.56 0.94 -22.38
CA GLN A 15 4.94 -0.36 -22.93
C GLN A 15 6.34 -0.78 -22.46
N LEU A 16 7.30 0.15 -22.40
CA LEU A 16 8.64 -0.13 -21.90
C LEU A 16 8.62 -0.50 -20.41
N LEU A 17 7.86 0.25 -19.60
CA LEU A 17 7.70 -0.02 -18.17
C LEU A 17 7.08 -1.40 -17.94
N LEU A 18 6.00 -1.72 -18.66
CA LEU A 18 5.37 -3.04 -18.58
C LEU A 18 6.30 -4.16 -19.06
N ALA A 19 7.01 -3.98 -20.17
CA ALA A 19 8.02 -4.94 -20.63
C ALA A 19 9.16 -5.10 -19.62
N THR A 20 9.51 -4.05 -18.88
CA THR A 20 10.51 -4.11 -17.80
C THR A 20 10.01 -4.94 -16.62
N ALA A 21 8.75 -4.76 -16.21
CA ALA A 21 8.12 -5.60 -15.18
C ALA A 21 8.00 -7.08 -15.62
N GLU A 22 7.60 -7.33 -16.86
CA GLU A 22 7.57 -8.68 -17.42
C GLU A 22 8.98 -9.30 -17.51
N GLY A 23 9.98 -8.50 -17.87
CA GLY A 23 11.38 -8.90 -17.88
C GLY A 23 11.90 -9.23 -16.47
N ALA A 24 11.54 -8.44 -15.47
CA ALA A 24 11.86 -8.70 -14.06
C ALA A 24 11.26 -10.02 -13.59
N ARG A 25 9.99 -10.27 -13.91
CA ARG A 25 9.33 -11.57 -13.67
C ARG A 25 10.08 -12.73 -14.33
N ALA A 26 10.48 -12.59 -15.60
CA ALA A 26 11.21 -13.65 -16.30
C ALA A 26 12.60 -13.92 -15.68
N ARG A 27 13.30 -12.86 -15.25
CA ARG A 27 14.59 -13.01 -14.56
C ARG A 27 14.43 -13.65 -13.18
N ALA A 28 13.42 -13.25 -12.40
CA ALA A 28 13.12 -13.87 -11.10
C ALA A 28 12.87 -15.38 -11.22
N GLN A 29 12.15 -15.81 -12.26
CA GLN A 29 11.95 -17.23 -12.56
C GLN A 29 13.26 -17.95 -12.91
N ALA A 30 14.13 -17.31 -13.69
CA ALA A 30 15.44 -17.86 -14.03
C ALA A 30 16.36 -17.97 -12.81
N ILE A 31 16.40 -16.93 -11.97
CA ILE A 31 17.14 -16.90 -10.69
C ILE A 31 16.68 -18.05 -9.79
N ARG A 32 15.36 -18.28 -9.70
CA ARG A 32 14.82 -19.42 -8.93
C ARG A 32 15.27 -20.76 -9.48
N ALA A 33 15.22 -20.94 -10.80
CA ALA A 33 15.67 -22.18 -11.43
C ALA A 33 17.18 -22.42 -11.21
N GLN A 34 18.00 -21.37 -11.19
CA GLN A 34 19.44 -21.45 -10.88
C GLN A 34 19.69 -21.84 -9.42
N HIS A 35 18.94 -21.26 -8.47
CA HIS A 35 19.01 -21.64 -7.06
C HIS A 35 18.57 -23.10 -6.83
N ASP A 36 17.46 -23.53 -7.43
CA ASP A 36 16.99 -24.92 -7.36
C ASP A 36 18.01 -25.91 -7.97
N ALA A 37 18.76 -25.46 -8.99
CA ALA A 37 19.87 -26.20 -9.59
C ALA A 37 21.18 -26.14 -8.79
N LYS A 38 21.21 -25.43 -7.65
CA LYS A 38 22.38 -25.18 -6.80
C LYS A 38 23.52 -24.46 -7.52
N GLU A 39 23.18 -23.63 -8.50
CA GLU A 39 24.12 -22.75 -9.22
C GLU A 39 24.34 -21.42 -8.48
N LEU A 40 23.39 -21.03 -7.64
CA LEU A 40 23.47 -19.89 -6.73
C LEU A 40 23.46 -20.41 -5.29
N ASP A 41 24.21 -19.75 -4.41
CA ASP A 41 24.01 -19.92 -2.97
C ASP A 41 22.83 -19.09 -2.46
N ASP A 42 22.51 -19.23 -1.16
CA ASP A 42 21.34 -18.58 -0.56
C ASP A 42 21.49 -17.05 -0.53
N ASP A 43 22.71 -16.53 -0.31
CA ASP A 43 23.00 -15.10 -0.24
C ASP A 43 22.87 -14.46 -1.64
N GLU A 44 23.42 -15.10 -2.67
CA GLU A 44 23.30 -14.69 -4.07
C GLU A 44 21.84 -14.70 -4.54
N PHE A 45 21.08 -15.72 -4.15
CA PHE A 45 19.66 -15.82 -4.47
C PHE A 45 18.86 -14.70 -3.80
N GLU A 46 19.10 -14.42 -2.51
CA GLU A 46 18.42 -13.37 -1.76
C GLU A 46 18.70 -11.97 -2.35
N MET A 47 19.97 -11.65 -2.61
CA MET A 47 20.34 -10.37 -3.24
C MET A 47 19.68 -10.20 -4.62
N ALA A 48 19.62 -11.27 -5.42
CA ALA A 48 19.00 -11.23 -6.73
C ALA A 48 17.48 -11.01 -6.66
N GLN A 49 16.79 -11.62 -5.68
CA GLN A 49 15.37 -11.36 -5.43
C GLN A 49 15.14 -9.90 -5.00
N GLN A 50 15.92 -9.39 -4.04
CA GLN A 50 15.81 -8.01 -3.57
C GLN A 50 15.99 -7.00 -4.73
N TRP A 51 16.91 -7.25 -5.65
CA TRP A 51 17.10 -6.37 -6.80
C TRP A 51 15.90 -6.37 -7.74
N GLU A 52 15.29 -7.53 -8.00
CA GLU A 52 14.07 -7.58 -8.82
C GLU A 52 12.87 -6.91 -8.13
N GLU A 53 12.78 -6.97 -6.79
CA GLU A 53 11.78 -6.24 -6.03
C GLU A 53 11.93 -4.73 -6.22
N VAL A 54 13.14 -4.19 -6.09
CA VAL A 54 13.43 -2.78 -6.32
C VAL A 54 13.07 -2.35 -7.74
N VAL A 55 13.42 -3.16 -8.75
CA VAL A 55 13.07 -2.85 -10.15
C VAL A 55 11.56 -2.80 -10.35
N VAL A 56 10.82 -3.77 -9.82
CA VAL A 56 9.36 -3.82 -9.95
C VAL A 56 8.70 -2.63 -9.25
N MET A 57 9.17 -2.31 -8.04
CA MET A 57 8.68 -1.16 -7.28
C MET A 57 8.87 0.15 -8.03
N GLU A 58 10.05 0.32 -8.63
CA GLU A 58 10.35 1.56 -9.34
C GLU A 58 9.59 1.67 -10.67
N VAL A 59 9.38 0.55 -11.34
CA VAL A 59 8.49 0.47 -12.50
C VAL A 59 7.05 0.85 -12.12
N ALA A 60 6.53 0.30 -11.02
CA ALA A 60 5.18 0.62 -10.54
C ALA A 60 5.05 2.12 -10.22
N ARG A 61 6.01 2.69 -9.50
CA ARG A 61 6.05 4.13 -9.17
C ARG A 61 6.09 5.02 -10.41
N CYS A 62 6.91 4.66 -11.40
CA CYS A 62 6.98 5.37 -12.68
C CYS A 62 5.65 5.30 -13.43
N LEU A 63 4.99 4.12 -13.42
CA LEU A 63 3.68 3.95 -14.02
C LEU A 63 2.64 4.80 -13.29
N GLY A 64 2.63 4.80 -11.96
CA GLY A 64 1.75 5.63 -11.14
C GLY A 64 1.85 7.11 -11.48
N ALA A 65 3.08 7.63 -11.59
CA ALA A 65 3.32 9.02 -12.01
C ALA A 65 2.81 9.29 -13.44
N ALA A 66 2.98 8.33 -14.36
CA ALA A 66 2.45 8.44 -15.72
C ALA A 66 0.90 8.46 -15.74
N LEU A 67 0.25 7.62 -14.93
CA LEU A 67 -1.21 7.56 -14.84
C LEU A 67 -1.81 8.86 -14.25
N GLN A 68 -1.14 9.43 -13.24
CA GLN A 68 -1.58 10.70 -12.63
C GLN A 68 -1.41 11.89 -13.58
N SER A 69 -0.37 11.88 -14.41
CA SER A 69 -0.10 12.96 -15.35
C SER A 69 -0.95 12.88 -16.61
N GLN A 70 -1.42 11.70 -17.02
CA GLN A 70 -2.09 11.52 -18.30
C GLN A 70 -3.20 10.45 -18.27
N ALA A 71 -4.45 10.90 -18.35
CA ALA A 71 -5.61 10.01 -18.32
C ALA A 71 -5.63 8.95 -19.44
N SER A 72 -5.04 9.23 -20.61
CA SER A 72 -4.96 8.26 -21.72
C SER A 72 -4.09 7.04 -21.40
N ALA A 73 -3.18 7.14 -20.41
CA ALA A 73 -2.38 6.02 -19.92
C ALA A 73 -3.22 4.92 -19.26
N MET A 74 -4.38 5.28 -18.72
CA MET A 74 -5.26 4.36 -17.99
C MET A 74 -5.83 3.25 -18.89
N GLY A 75 -6.16 3.58 -20.15
CA GLY A 75 -6.69 2.60 -21.10
C GLY A 75 -5.71 1.48 -21.44
N HIS A 76 -4.41 1.70 -21.30
CA HIS A 76 -3.40 0.65 -21.44
C HIS A 76 -3.38 -0.28 -20.24
N LEU A 77 -3.58 0.25 -19.04
CA LEU A 77 -3.61 -0.52 -17.81
C LEU A 77 -4.85 -1.41 -17.71
N ASP A 78 -6.01 -0.93 -18.19
CA ASP A 78 -7.26 -1.70 -18.29
C ASP A 78 -7.08 -3.04 -19.04
N GLY A 79 -6.21 -3.07 -20.05
CA GLY A 79 -5.93 -4.29 -20.81
C GLY A 79 -4.89 -5.22 -20.19
N VAL A 80 -4.11 -4.73 -19.21
CA VAL A 80 -2.93 -5.41 -18.65
C VAL A 80 -3.22 -5.94 -17.26
N LEU A 81 -3.82 -5.13 -16.39
CA LEU A 81 -4.09 -5.49 -15.00
C LEU A 81 -4.92 -6.78 -14.87
N PRO A 82 -5.99 -7.01 -15.67
CA PRO A 82 -6.73 -8.27 -15.61
C PRO A 82 -5.87 -9.48 -16.01
N LYS A 83 -4.92 -9.31 -16.93
CA LYS A 83 -4.02 -10.40 -17.37
C LYS A 83 -3.01 -10.74 -16.30
N LEU A 84 -2.48 -9.73 -15.59
CA LEU A 84 -1.56 -9.94 -14.47
C LEU A 84 -2.26 -10.73 -13.36
N TRP A 85 -3.44 -10.28 -12.95
CA TRP A 85 -4.25 -11.00 -11.96
C TRP A 85 -4.62 -12.42 -12.40
N ALA A 86 -5.01 -12.62 -13.67
CA ALA A 86 -5.31 -13.94 -14.20
C ALA A 86 -4.10 -14.88 -14.30
N ALA A 87 -2.89 -14.31 -14.37
CA ALA A 87 -1.64 -15.07 -14.41
C ALA A 87 -1.09 -15.41 -13.02
N LEU A 88 -1.73 -14.93 -11.95
CA LEU A 88 -1.39 -15.31 -10.58
C LEU A 88 -1.99 -16.68 -10.24
N THR A 89 -1.17 -17.52 -9.63
CA THR A 89 -1.56 -18.83 -9.08
C THR A 89 -1.12 -18.89 -7.62
N PRO A 90 -1.62 -19.85 -6.82
CA PRO A 90 -1.14 -20.04 -5.46
C PRO A 90 0.39 -20.22 -5.36
N ASN A 91 1.01 -20.78 -6.41
CA ASN A 91 2.44 -21.04 -6.53
C ASN A 91 3.21 -19.91 -7.23
N SER A 92 2.56 -18.80 -7.55
CA SER A 92 3.24 -17.63 -8.11
C SER A 92 4.28 -17.11 -7.12
N ASP A 93 5.44 -16.75 -7.66
CA ASP A 93 6.54 -16.18 -6.89
C ASP A 93 6.21 -14.79 -6.33
N GLN A 94 7.04 -14.32 -5.41
CA GLN A 94 6.88 -13.03 -4.76
C GLN A 94 6.88 -11.86 -5.74
N ILE A 95 7.77 -11.88 -6.74
CA ILE A 95 7.89 -10.81 -7.74
C ILE A 95 6.61 -10.68 -8.56
N GLN A 96 5.97 -11.79 -8.92
CA GLN A 96 4.67 -11.79 -9.61
C GLN A 96 3.57 -11.15 -8.78
N TRP A 97 3.48 -11.54 -7.52
CA TRP A 97 2.52 -10.96 -6.58
C TRP A 97 2.78 -9.47 -6.39
N LEU A 98 4.03 -9.09 -6.13
CA LEU A 98 4.43 -7.71 -5.88
C LEU A 98 4.13 -6.83 -7.09
N THR A 99 4.51 -7.27 -8.28
CA THR A 99 4.23 -6.56 -9.54
C THR A 99 2.73 -6.30 -9.68
N THR A 100 1.92 -7.34 -9.50
CA THR A 100 0.47 -7.25 -9.71
C THR A 100 -0.19 -6.32 -8.69
N VAL A 101 0.18 -6.46 -7.42
CA VAL A 101 -0.40 -5.68 -6.32
C VAL A 101 0.07 -4.22 -6.37
N ALA A 102 1.36 -3.96 -6.59
CA ALA A 102 1.91 -2.60 -6.67
C ALA A 102 1.31 -1.83 -7.86
N LEU A 103 1.17 -2.47 -9.03
CA LEU A 103 0.51 -1.84 -10.18
C LEU A 103 -0.99 -1.62 -9.91
N THR A 104 -1.66 -2.52 -9.19
CA THR A 104 -3.06 -2.34 -8.78
C THR A 104 -3.23 -1.16 -7.83
N TYR A 105 -2.33 -1.01 -6.87
CA TYR A 105 -2.31 0.12 -5.95
C TYR A 105 -2.18 1.45 -6.71
N GLU A 106 -1.18 1.56 -7.60
CA GLU A 106 -0.98 2.78 -8.40
C GLU A 106 -2.16 3.05 -9.34
N ALA A 107 -2.78 2.00 -9.91
CA ALA A 107 -4.00 2.10 -10.70
C ALA A 107 -5.14 2.71 -9.88
N LEU A 108 -5.41 2.17 -8.69
CA LEU A 108 -6.48 2.62 -7.81
C LEU A 108 -6.30 4.07 -7.37
N LYS A 109 -5.06 4.47 -7.08
CA LYS A 109 -4.69 5.83 -6.70
C LYS A 109 -4.91 6.82 -7.84
N ALA A 110 -4.48 6.48 -9.06
CA ALA A 110 -4.56 7.38 -10.21
C ALA A 110 -5.91 7.35 -10.95
N SER A 111 -6.74 6.32 -10.75
CA SER A 111 -7.99 6.12 -11.49
C SER A 111 -9.01 7.23 -11.24
N PRO A 112 -9.83 7.62 -12.24
CA PRO A 112 -11.08 8.34 -12.00
C PRO A 112 -12.02 7.54 -11.09
N GLN A 113 -12.99 8.21 -10.45
CA GLN A 113 -13.88 7.60 -9.46
C GLN A 113 -14.57 6.33 -9.97
N GLU A 114 -15.21 6.39 -11.14
CA GLU A 114 -15.95 5.27 -11.72
C GLU A 114 -15.07 4.04 -11.97
N LEU A 115 -13.83 4.26 -12.42
CA LEU A 115 -12.89 3.18 -12.67
C LEU A 115 -12.31 2.62 -11.36
N CYS A 116 -12.04 3.48 -10.38
CA CYS A 116 -11.64 3.08 -9.04
C CYS A 116 -12.72 2.18 -8.39
N GLU A 117 -14.00 2.50 -8.58
CA GLU A 117 -15.12 1.65 -8.14
C GLU A 117 -15.11 0.29 -8.84
N ALA A 118 -14.90 0.24 -10.15
CA ALA A 118 -14.83 -1.00 -10.91
C ALA A 118 -13.63 -1.87 -10.48
N TYR A 119 -12.43 -1.29 -10.37
CA TYR A 119 -11.25 -1.99 -9.89
C TYR A 119 -11.39 -2.47 -8.45
N THR A 120 -11.97 -1.65 -7.58
CA THR A 120 -12.26 -2.05 -6.19
C THR A 120 -13.18 -3.26 -6.20
N ALA A 121 -14.29 -3.23 -6.94
CA ALA A 121 -15.21 -4.36 -7.01
C ALA A 121 -14.54 -5.63 -7.56
N GLN A 122 -13.61 -5.49 -8.50
CA GLN A 122 -12.94 -6.60 -9.17
C GLN A 122 -11.81 -7.25 -8.36
N TYR A 123 -10.97 -6.44 -7.71
CA TYR A 123 -9.70 -6.88 -7.13
C TYR A 123 -9.69 -6.93 -5.59
N LEU A 124 -10.72 -6.39 -4.92
CA LEU A 124 -10.81 -6.38 -3.47
C LEU A 124 -10.63 -7.77 -2.82
N PRO A 125 -11.26 -8.86 -3.30
CA PRO A 125 -11.04 -10.20 -2.72
C PRO A 125 -9.57 -10.64 -2.78
N GLN A 126 -8.89 -10.38 -3.88
CA GLN A 126 -7.51 -10.81 -4.09
C GLN A 126 -6.52 -9.92 -3.33
N LEU A 127 -6.82 -8.63 -3.17
CA LEU A 127 -6.05 -7.75 -2.27
C LEU A 127 -6.14 -8.23 -0.82
N GLN A 128 -7.31 -8.69 -0.37
CA GLN A 128 -7.45 -9.29 0.97
C GLN A 128 -6.66 -10.58 1.12
N GLU A 129 -6.68 -11.45 0.11
CA GLU A 129 -5.85 -12.65 0.09
C GLU A 129 -4.35 -12.30 0.15
N ALA A 130 -3.93 -11.27 -0.59
CA ALA A 130 -2.54 -10.80 -0.60
C ALA A 130 -2.09 -10.26 0.78
N CYS A 131 -2.99 -9.69 1.58
CA CYS A 131 -2.69 -9.23 2.94
C CYS A 131 -2.61 -10.35 3.99
N ALA A 132 -3.27 -11.48 3.74
CA ALA A 132 -3.44 -12.53 4.73
C ALA A 132 -2.08 -13.08 5.22
N PRO A 133 -1.92 -13.40 6.52
CA PRO A 133 -0.67 -13.89 7.09
C PRO A 133 -0.21 -15.28 6.59
N GLY A 134 -0.76 -15.80 5.50
CA GLY A 134 -0.56 -17.16 5.03
C GLY A 134 -1.28 -18.20 5.90
N GLY A 135 -1.39 -19.42 5.40
CA GLY A 135 -2.01 -20.55 6.10
C GLY A 135 -1.61 -21.89 5.48
N PHE A 136 -2.16 -23.00 5.99
CA PHE A 136 -1.84 -24.36 5.51
C PHE A 136 -2.00 -24.57 3.99
N PHE A 137 -2.87 -23.78 3.34
CA PHE A 137 -3.19 -23.88 1.92
C PHE A 137 -2.70 -22.67 1.10
N THR A 138 -2.19 -21.62 1.73
CA THR A 138 -1.77 -20.38 1.07
C THR A 138 -0.39 -19.96 1.60
N PRO A 139 0.67 -19.95 0.76
CA PRO A 139 1.98 -19.55 1.23
C PRO A 139 1.95 -18.11 1.73
N MET A 140 2.68 -17.83 2.81
CA MET A 140 2.83 -16.49 3.35
C MET A 140 3.42 -15.59 2.26
N ARG A 141 2.72 -14.48 1.97
CA ARG A 141 3.23 -13.45 1.06
C ARG A 141 4.29 -12.63 1.78
N SER A 142 5.20 -12.06 1.00
CA SER A 142 6.23 -11.20 1.57
C SER A 142 5.64 -9.94 2.19
N LEU A 143 6.44 -9.32 3.04
CA LEU A 143 6.07 -8.09 3.74
C LEU A 143 5.71 -6.99 2.73
N GLU A 144 6.47 -6.86 1.65
CA GLU A 144 6.22 -5.86 0.60
C GLU A 144 4.93 -6.11 -0.20
N VAL A 145 4.60 -7.36 -0.53
CA VAL A 145 3.31 -7.70 -1.16
C VAL A 145 2.15 -7.31 -0.24
N ARG A 146 2.27 -7.67 1.05
CA ARG A 146 1.23 -7.38 2.05
C ARG A 146 1.08 -5.89 2.28
N ARG A 147 2.19 -5.14 2.32
CA ARG A 147 2.23 -3.68 2.48
C ARG A 147 1.45 -2.99 1.36
N HIS A 148 1.77 -3.32 0.10
CA HIS A 148 1.10 -2.72 -1.05
C HIS A 148 -0.37 -3.11 -1.15
N ALA A 149 -0.72 -4.35 -0.80
CA ALA A 149 -2.10 -4.78 -0.76
C ALA A 149 -2.88 -3.99 0.30
N LEU A 150 -2.28 -3.74 1.46
CA LEU A 150 -2.89 -3.01 2.55
C LEU A 150 -3.12 -1.54 2.22
N LEU A 151 -2.14 -0.89 1.57
CA LEU A 151 -2.29 0.46 1.04
C LEU A 151 -3.38 0.54 -0.03
N ALA A 152 -3.45 -0.44 -0.94
CA ALA A 152 -4.53 -0.54 -1.91
C ALA A 152 -5.91 -0.66 -1.24
N LEU A 153 -6.03 -1.45 -0.17
CA LEU A 153 -7.26 -1.50 0.63
C LEU A 153 -7.59 -0.14 1.26
N GLY A 154 -6.59 0.61 1.71
CA GLY A 154 -6.74 1.99 2.17
C GLY A 154 -7.35 2.90 1.09
N VAL A 155 -6.78 2.88 -0.11
CA VAL A 155 -7.32 3.65 -1.26
C VAL A 155 -8.76 3.24 -1.57
N CYS A 156 -9.07 1.94 -1.59
CA CYS A 156 -10.44 1.45 -1.76
C CYS A 156 -11.38 1.97 -0.66
N ALA A 157 -10.94 1.98 0.59
CA ALA A 157 -11.73 2.46 1.72
C ALA A 157 -12.03 3.96 1.63
N GLY A 158 -11.02 4.77 1.29
CA GLY A 158 -11.15 6.23 1.19
C GLY A 158 -11.98 6.68 0.00
N ARG A 159 -11.81 6.01 -1.15
CA ARG A 159 -12.43 6.42 -2.42
C ARG A 159 -13.76 5.74 -2.72
N VAL A 160 -13.98 4.51 -2.26
CA VAL A 160 -15.14 3.68 -2.64
C VAL A 160 -15.93 3.23 -1.41
N ALA A 161 -16.40 4.19 -0.62
CA ALA A 161 -17.00 3.92 0.69
C ALA A 161 -18.14 2.87 0.66
N LYS A 162 -19.08 2.95 -0.29
CA LYS A 162 -20.19 1.99 -0.37
C LYS A 162 -19.74 0.59 -0.76
N GLY A 163 -18.83 0.47 -1.72
CA GLY A 163 -18.33 -0.83 -2.20
C GLY A 163 -17.41 -1.51 -1.20
N PHE A 164 -16.66 -0.72 -0.42
CA PHE A 164 -15.75 -1.22 0.59
C PHE A 164 -16.43 -1.57 1.93
N ALA A 165 -17.61 -1.02 2.22
CA ALA A 165 -18.31 -1.21 3.50
C ALA A 165 -18.35 -2.66 4.04
N PRO A 166 -18.59 -3.71 3.23
CA PRO A 166 -18.57 -5.10 3.72
C PRO A 166 -17.20 -5.56 4.24
N GLN A 167 -16.12 -4.92 3.81
CA GLN A 167 -14.75 -5.27 4.15
C GLN A 167 -14.15 -4.43 5.28
N VAL A 168 -14.90 -3.47 5.83
CA VAL A 168 -14.44 -2.63 6.95
C VAL A 168 -14.05 -3.49 8.15
N GLY A 169 -14.94 -4.34 8.65
CA GLY A 169 -14.65 -5.20 9.81
C GLY A 169 -13.44 -6.12 9.60
N PRO A 170 -13.40 -6.93 8.52
CA PRO A 170 -12.25 -7.76 8.21
C PRO A 170 -10.92 -7.00 8.11
N THR A 171 -10.92 -5.83 7.47
CA THR A 171 -9.69 -5.04 7.27
C THR A 171 -9.25 -4.36 8.57
N VAL A 172 -10.19 -3.88 9.40
CA VAL A 172 -9.87 -3.34 10.73
C VAL A 172 -9.23 -4.40 11.62
N ASN A 173 -9.77 -5.63 11.64
CA ASN A 173 -9.19 -6.72 12.41
C ASN A 173 -7.78 -7.07 11.92
N LEU A 174 -7.60 -7.18 10.61
CA LEU A 174 -6.29 -7.43 10.00
C LEU A 174 -5.25 -6.37 10.41
N CYS A 175 -5.60 -5.09 10.33
CA CYS A 175 -4.68 -4.03 10.74
C CYS A 175 -4.43 -4.03 12.25
N GLY A 176 -5.46 -4.28 13.07
CA GLY A 176 -5.33 -4.40 14.52
C GLY A 176 -4.38 -5.54 14.91
N ASP A 177 -4.51 -6.70 14.30
CA ASP A 177 -3.61 -7.85 14.50
C ASP A 177 -2.17 -7.51 14.08
N LEU A 178 -1.99 -6.81 12.94
CA LEU A 178 -0.68 -6.35 12.49
C LEU A 178 -0.02 -5.38 13.47
N LEU A 179 -0.78 -4.44 14.05
CA LEU A 179 -0.25 -3.45 14.98
C LEU A 179 0.02 -4.00 16.39
N THR A 180 -0.72 -5.02 16.82
CA THR A 180 -0.64 -5.56 18.18
C THR A 180 0.22 -6.81 18.32
N SER A 181 0.52 -7.51 17.22
CA SER A 181 1.39 -8.69 17.24
C SER A 181 2.82 -8.35 17.70
N PRO A 182 3.62 -9.32 18.16
CA PRO A 182 5.06 -9.14 18.28
C PRO A 182 5.71 -8.99 16.90
N PHE A 183 6.75 -8.16 16.80
CA PHE A 183 7.53 -7.96 15.57
C PHE A 183 8.95 -7.50 15.93
N ASP A 184 9.82 -7.50 14.92
CA ASP A 184 11.17 -6.98 15.02
C ASP A 184 11.19 -5.49 14.69
N GLU A 185 11.47 -4.65 15.69
CA GLU A 185 11.53 -3.19 15.54
C GLU A 185 12.73 -2.71 14.71
N ASP A 186 13.77 -3.55 14.60
CA ASP A 186 14.96 -3.27 13.80
C ASP A 186 14.80 -3.75 12.34
N ASN A 187 13.67 -4.40 12.02
CA ASN A 187 13.35 -4.84 10.65
C ASN A 187 12.49 -3.79 9.93
N ASP A 188 13.12 -3.04 9.03
CA ASP A 188 12.49 -1.94 8.29
C ASP A 188 11.24 -2.39 7.50
N ASP A 189 11.23 -3.59 6.92
CA ASP A 189 10.07 -4.10 6.17
C ASP A 189 8.87 -4.39 7.09
N GLN A 190 9.12 -4.90 8.31
CA GLN A 190 8.07 -5.12 9.30
C GLN A 190 7.51 -3.80 9.83
N VAL A 191 8.38 -2.82 10.07
CA VAL A 191 7.99 -1.45 10.45
C VAL A 191 7.14 -0.82 9.34
N ALA A 192 7.57 -0.91 8.08
CA ALA A 192 6.87 -0.32 6.95
C ALA A 192 5.49 -0.96 6.69
N LEU A 193 5.35 -2.28 6.84
CA LEU A 193 4.07 -2.97 6.77
C LEU A 193 3.09 -2.48 7.84
N ARG A 194 3.57 -2.23 9.05
CA ARG A 194 2.74 -1.74 10.16
C ARG A 194 2.37 -0.28 10.00
N ASP A 195 3.29 0.55 9.52
CA ASP A 195 2.92 1.93 9.19
C ASP A 195 1.83 1.97 8.11
N ALA A 196 1.92 1.09 7.09
CA ALA A 196 0.84 0.93 6.11
C ALA A 196 -0.47 0.49 6.78
N ALA A 197 -0.43 -0.41 7.76
CA ALA A 197 -1.61 -0.81 8.52
C ALA A 197 -2.23 0.36 9.31
N ALA A 198 -1.39 1.18 9.93
CA ALA A 198 -1.83 2.38 10.64
C ALA A 198 -2.44 3.42 9.69
N CYS A 199 -1.84 3.63 8.52
CA CYS A 199 -2.40 4.52 7.49
C CYS A 199 -3.76 4.01 7.00
N THR A 200 -3.87 2.73 6.66
CA THR A 200 -5.12 2.12 6.20
C THR A 200 -6.20 2.18 7.28
N LEU A 201 -5.86 1.99 8.57
CA LEU A 201 -6.81 2.19 9.67
C LEU A 201 -7.30 3.62 9.77
N ALA A 202 -6.40 4.61 9.65
CA ALA A 202 -6.78 6.02 9.70
C ALA A 202 -7.82 6.35 8.61
N VAL A 203 -7.58 5.89 7.38
CA VAL A 203 -8.52 6.09 6.25
C VAL A 203 -9.86 5.39 6.51
N ILE A 204 -9.85 4.15 7.01
CA ILE A 204 -11.09 3.45 7.34
C ILE A 204 -11.86 4.18 8.45
N CYS A 205 -11.18 4.57 9.53
CA CYS A 205 -11.78 5.31 10.64
C CYS A 205 -12.32 6.67 10.20
N GLU A 206 -11.72 7.31 9.19
CA GLU A 206 -12.22 8.56 8.65
C GLU A 206 -13.50 8.38 7.82
N HIS A 207 -13.47 7.44 6.86
CA HIS A 207 -14.51 7.30 5.85
C HIS A 207 -15.66 6.37 6.27
N HIS A 208 -15.45 5.52 7.29
CA HIS A 208 -16.40 4.47 7.71
C HIS A 208 -16.73 4.52 9.20
N LYS A 209 -16.71 5.71 9.81
CA LYS A 209 -16.97 5.93 11.26
C LYS A 209 -18.16 5.15 11.82
N ALA A 210 -19.27 5.08 11.08
CA ALA A 210 -20.48 4.40 11.53
C ALA A 210 -20.37 2.87 11.59
N LEU A 211 -19.35 2.29 10.94
CA LEU A 211 -19.14 0.85 10.82
C LEU A 211 -17.99 0.32 11.69
N VAL A 212 -17.18 1.21 12.26
CA VAL A 212 -16.07 0.85 13.14
C VAL A 212 -16.52 1.02 14.60
N ASN A 213 -16.73 -0.08 15.32
CA ASN A 213 -17.14 -0.06 16.73
C ASN A 213 -16.42 -1.17 17.52
N PRO A 214 -15.80 -0.88 18.69
CA PRO A 214 -15.59 0.42 19.31
C PRO A 214 -14.36 1.11 18.72
N LEU A 215 -14.61 2.24 18.07
CA LEU A 215 -13.58 3.13 17.51
C LEU A 215 -12.52 3.52 18.55
N GLU A 216 -12.84 3.47 19.85
CA GLU A 216 -11.92 3.77 20.95
C GLU A 216 -10.73 2.81 21.05
N GLU A 217 -10.95 1.48 21.02
CA GLU A 217 -9.87 0.49 21.12
C GLU A 217 -8.98 0.50 19.87
N THR A 218 -9.60 0.61 18.69
CA THR A 218 -8.86 0.74 17.43
C THR A 218 -8.04 2.03 17.39
N LEU A 219 -8.57 3.14 17.91
CA LEU A 219 -7.84 4.41 17.99
C LEU A 219 -6.70 4.39 19.01
N ASP A 220 -6.84 3.66 20.13
CA ASP A 220 -5.74 3.51 21.09
C ASP A 220 -4.56 2.75 20.49
N ILE A 221 -4.86 1.62 19.83
CA ILE A 221 -3.86 0.82 19.12
C ILE A 221 -3.18 1.67 18.04
N TRP A 222 -3.98 2.39 17.25
CA TRP A 222 -3.46 3.24 16.18
C TRP A 222 -2.59 4.39 16.70
N LEU A 223 -3.03 5.13 17.73
CA LEU A 223 -2.23 6.19 18.34
C LEU A 223 -1.00 5.67 19.07
N HIS A 224 -0.99 4.41 19.51
CA HIS A 224 0.21 3.76 20.04
C HIS A 224 1.30 3.58 19.00
N TRP A 225 0.91 3.40 17.74
CA TRP A 225 1.85 3.16 16.66
C TRP A 225 2.53 4.43 16.12
N LEU A 226 1.95 5.61 16.35
CA LEU A 226 2.51 6.88 15.89
C LEU A 226 3.68 7.34 16.78
N PRO A 227 4.72 8.00 16.23
CA PRO A 227 4.86 8.42 14.82
C PRO A 227 5.18 7.26 13.85
N LEU A 228 4.75 7.42 12.59
CA LEU A 228 5.15 6.52 11.50
C LEU A 228 6.66 6.68 11.23
N ARG A 229 7.35 5.56 10.98
CA ARG A 229 8.83 5.52 10.91
C ARG A 229 9.38 5.39 9.48
N GLN A 230 8.70 4.68 8.59
CA GLN A 230 9.22 4.23 7.29
C GLN A 230 8.28 4.57 6.11
N SER A 231 7.23 5.35 6.33
CA SER A 231 6.22 5.60 5.30
C SER A 231 6.49 6.74 4.36
N THR A 232 7.63 7.45 4.43
CA THR A 232 7.86 8.68 3.64
C THR A 232 7.59 8.48 2.14
N GLY A 233 6.79 9.38 1.52
CA GLY A 233 6.48 9.34 0.08
C GLY A 233 5.12 8.72 -0.30
N TYR A 234 4.35 8.22 0.66
CA TYR A 234 2.97 7.74 0.46
C TYR A 234 1.96 8.83 0.89
N PRO A 235 0.99 9.24 0.03
CA PRO A 235 -0.03 10.23 0.41
C PRO A 235 -0.92 9.78 1.56
N GLU A 236 -1.02 8.47 1.80
CA GLU A 236 -1.74 7.88 2.92
C GLU A 236 -1.13 8.28 4.27
N ILE A 237 0.15 8.70 4.34
CA ILE A 237 0.72 9.33 5.54
C ILE A 237 0.05 10.66 5.83
N GLU A 238 -0.08 11.51 4.81
CA GLU A 238 -0.68 12.83 4.97
C GLU A 238 -2.12 12.67 5.43
N GLU A 239 -2.84 11.71 4.86
CA GLU A 239 -4.18 11.33 5.30
C GLU A 239 -4.18 10.81 6.75
N CYS A 240 -3.21 9.96 7.12
CA CYS A 240 -3.05 9.44 8.48
C CYS A 240 -2.85 10.55 9.52
N TYR A 241 -1.89 11.45 9.31
CA TYR A 241 -1.64 12.57 10.22
C TYR A 241 -2.77 13.62 10.17
N SER A 242 -3.37 13.83 9.00
CA SER A 242 -4.53 14.71 8.88
C SER A 242 -5.73 14.19 9.67
N PHE A 243 -5.98 12.87 9.63
CA PHE A 243 -6.97 12.21 10.46
C PHE A 243 -6.64 12.34 11.95
N MET A 244 -5.37 12.19 12.35
CA MET A 244 -4.92 12.40 13.74
C MET A 244 -5.29 13.78 14.24
N CYS A 245 -4.93 14.81 13.47
CA CYS A 245 -5.26 16.19 13.80
C CYS A 245 -6.78 16.36 13.92
N ARG A 246 -7.55 15.92 12.92
CA ARG A 246 -9.02 16.02 12.95
C ARG A 246 -9.63 15.30 14.15
N ALA A 247 -9.17 14.10 14.48
CA ALA A 247 -9.66 13.32 15.61
C ALA A 247 -9.39 14.05 16.93
N ALA A 248 -8.21 14.67 17.07
CA ALA A 248 -7.80 15.38 18.28
C ALA A 248 -8.59 16.67 18.54
N VAL A 249 -9.05 17.38 17.50
CA VAL A 249 -9.75 18.68 17.66
C VAL A 249 -11.29 18.59 17.53
N ALA A 250 -11.84 17.47 17.08
CA ALA A 250 -13.27 17.39 16.81
C ALA A 250 -14.11 17.26 18.10
N ALA A 251 -15.00 18.23 18.33
CA ALA A 251 -15.96 18.23 19.45
C ALA A 251 -17.02 17.12 19.35
N ASP A 252 -17.40 16.76 18.11
CA ASP A 252 -18.22 15.58 17.75
C ASP A 252 -17.35 14.47 17.12
N GLY A 253 -16.06 14.46 17.46
CA GLY A 253 -15.09 13.50 16.95
C GLY A 253 -15.29 12.09 17.52
N PRO A 254 -14.65 11.07 16.92
CA PRO A 254 -14.67 9.72 17.47
C PRO A 254 -13.93 9.61 18.82
N LEU A 255 -13.21 10.65 19.24
CA LEU A 255 -12.59 10.76 20.55
C LEU A 255 -13.53 11.53 21.49
N SER A 256 -13.91 10.95 22.61
CA SER A 256 -14.63 11.70 23.65
C SER A 256 -13.75 12.86 24.15
N PRO A 257 -14.30 13.99 24.63
CA PRO A 257 -13.51 15.15 25.07
C PRO A 257 -12.45 14.83 26.14
N ALA A 258 -12.71 13.87 27.03
CA ALA A 258 -11.75 13.42 28.04
C ALA A 258 -10.59 12.63 27.42
N VAL A 259 -10.90 11.78 26.45
CA VAL A 259 -9.93 10.98 25.70
C VAL A 259 -9.13 11.87 24.75
N ALA A 260 -9.77 12.85 24.12
CA ALA A 260 -9.12 13.86 23.29
C ALA A 260 -8.10 14.66 24.10
N GLN A 261 -8.41 15.02 25.36
CA GLN A 261 -7.51 15.77 26.24
C GLN A 261 -6.30 14.94 26.72
N ASP A 262 -6.50 13.67 27.08
CA ASP A 262 -5.44 12.74 27.47
C ASP A 262 -4.49 12.44 26.29
N ARG A 263 -5.08 12.17 25.12
CA ARG A 263 -4.36 11.86 23.88
C ARG A 263 -3.80 13.10 23.18
N PHE A 264 -4.24 14.32 23.50
CA PHE A 264 -3.69 15.57 22.96
C PHE A 264 -2.19 15.68 23.26
N SER A 265 -1.78 15.26 24.46
CA SER A 265 -0.37 15.24 24.86
C SER A 265 0.47 14.33 23.96
N LYS A 266 -0.09 13.16 23.60
CA LYS A 266 0.53 12.20 22.70
C LYS A 266 0.59 12.71 21.26
N VAL A 267 -0.50 13.32 20.78
CA VAL A 267 -0.54 13.96 19.46
C VAL A 267 0.51 15.07 19.36
N LEU A 268 0.66 15.91 20.38
CA LEU A 268 1.71 16.93 20.43
C LEU A 268 3.12 16.31 20.49
N GLY A 269 3.29 15.20 21.20
CA GLY A 269 4.54 14.43 21.22
C GLY A 269 4.92 13.91 19.83
N VAL A 270 3.99 13.24 19.16
CA VAL A 270 4.15 12.75 17.77
C VAL A 270 4.52 13.89 16.82
N LEU A 271 3.82 15.03 16.90
CA LEU A 271 4.12 16.21 16.07
C LEU A 271 5.49 16.82 16.38
N GLY A 272 5.97 16.72 17.62
CA GLY A 272 7.30 17.19 18.03
C GLY A 272 8.44 16.26 17.62
N GLU A 273 8.14 14.98 17.34
CA GLU A 273 9.09 13.98 16.86
C GLU A 273 9.19 13.94 15.33
N LEU A 274 8.27 14.59 14.60
CA LEU A 274 8.39 14.75 13.16
C LEU A 274 9.65 15.58 12.84
N PRO A 275 10.51 15.13 11.91
CA PRO A 275 11.66 15.92 11.50
C PRO A 275 11.15 17.28 10.98
N PRO A 276 11.79 18.41 11.34
CA PRO A 276 11.44 19.69 10.76
C PRO A 276 11.56 19.56 9.24
N ASP A 277 10.57 20.06 8.49
CA ASP A 277 10.66 20.15 7.04
C ASP A 277 12.01 20.79 6.68
N GLU A 278 12.95 20.01 6.15
CA GLU A 278 14.08 20.54 5.42
C GLU A 278 13.53 21.09 4.10
N GLN A 279 12.78 22.19 4.18
CA GLN A 279 12.67 23.10 3.07
C GLN A 279 14.08 23.63 2.85
N GLU A 280 14.79 23.02 1.90
CA GLU A 280 15.84 23.71 1.17
C GLU A 280 15.22 25.01 0.63
N PHE A 281 15.34 26.08 1.43
CA PHE A 281 15.25 27.44 0.92
C PHE A 281 16.46 27.62 0.01
N SER A 282 16.31 27.18 -1.23
CA SER A 282 17.20 27.57 -2.32
C SER A 282 17.07 29.08 -2.49
N GLU A 283 18.05 29.82 -1.99
CA GLU A 283 18.31 31.23 -2.33
C GLU A 283 18.64 31.41 -3.82
#